data_AF-A0A9P6M7U1-F1
#
_entry.id   AF-A0A9P6M7U1-F1
#
_cell.length_a   1.000
_cell.length_b   1.000
_cell.length_c   1.000
_cell.angle_alpha   90.00
_cell.angle_beta   90.00
_cell.angle_gamma   90.00
#
_symmetry.space_group_name_H-M   'P 1'
#
loop_
_entity.id
_entity.type
_entity.pdbx_description
1 polymer ?
#
loop_
_entity_poly.entity_id
_entity_poly.type
_entity_poly.pdbx_seq_one_letter_code
_entity_poly.pdbx_strand_id
1 'polypeptide(L)'
;MAATNNSAFLSAVSLSSIGATPQRWFADWARFETGLMDTHTHVYVVNPHEDLHGQIFNIWCKTCSAQFNFMIDLRNPCPDLVHHMHTEVETGTVIAECCHCGLVFKAIREEPTIPRSILYNLEMARRPKSNNSSVPHTHETLTQLIRILKNAVTPASEAIAANPGSINIESKMFKSYIGFDDPSREFFRHVRFELVEQRYSPPEPTPENVQFLNRCRFQLELSLTKSKQDQPRYVLQDIWHGTDNDIKLDYACDFILKKLGVKYDRYQHVKPLDMTKEATLKAEHRSPYKVLGCLSDMNDRTIINTFQTQVSHDTTIAHRFVDALVEVQKLRKSEALFFEIVCQRSQGIVTGEELKQAYRDFEIPVEGNISDEILLGLVRATLHTNSRENLKIIAKARNNPEINRLVEEPSTDYTLEDGDLLQYYAQTPVGLSNIGNTCYLNSLLQYIYTIKEIRESVLNMEAYIENEDAEDWKPKVVDGRTLSRQY
;
A
#
# COMPACT_ATOMS: atom_id res chain seq x y z
N MET A 1 31.74 9.13 -2.94
CA MET A 1 30.68 9.92 -2.29
C MET A 1 29.54 10.10 -3.29
N ALA A 2 28.49 9.29 -3.15
CA ALA A 2 27.13 9.52 -3.66
C ALA A 2 26.27 8.34 -3.17
N ALA A 3 26.19 8.20 -1.85
CA ALA A 3 25.25 7.31 -1.18
C ALA A 3 24.07 8.19 -0.75
N THR A 4 23.13 8.42 -1.65
CA THR A 4 21.89 9.14 -1.34
C THR A 4 20.78 8.63 -2.23
N ASN A 5 19.70 8.14 -1.59
CA ASN A 5 18.38 7.75 -2.12
C ASN A 5 17.97 6.27 -2.13
N ASN A 6 18.65 5.39 -1.37
CA ASN A 6 18.12 4.02 -1.14
C ASN A 6 17.09 3.93 0.01
N SER A 7 16.89 4.97 0.81
CA SER A 7 15.94 4.92 1.94
C SER A 7 14.49 5.26 1.58
N ALA A 8 14.22 5.81 0.38
CA ALA A 8 12.87 6.15 -0.05
C ALA A 8 12.10 4.97 -0.69
N PHE A 9 12.82 3.91 -1.09
CA PHE A 9 12.20 2.72 -1.70
C PHE A 9 11.62 1.74 -0.67
N LEU A 10 12.10 1.76 0.57
CA LEU A 10 11.69 0.81 1.61
C LEU A 10 10.48 1.29 2.43
N SER A 11 10.05 2.54 2.29
CA SER A 11 8.92 3.12 3.05
C SER A 11 7.59 3.15 2.27
N ALA A 12 7.59 2.68 1.02
CA ALA A 12 6.49 2.85 0.09
C ALA A 12 5.63 1.57 -0.02
N VAL A 13 4.70 1.43 0.93
CA VAL A 13 3.57 0.47 0.92
C VAL A 13 3.97 -1.00 0.79
N SER A 14 4.03 -1.69 1.93
CA SER A 14 3.93 -3.16 1.96
C SER A 14 2.62 -3.56 1.27
N LEU A 15 2.69 -4.16 0.08
CA LEU A 15 1.69 -5.19 -0.25
C LEU A 15 1.81 -6.18 0.92
N SER A 16 0.79 -6.20 1.77
CA SER A 16 0.96 -6.43 3.20
C SER A 16 1.62 -7.78 3.52
N SER A 17 2.42 -7.81 4.59
CA SER A 17 2.77 -9.06 5.28
C SER A 17 1.53 -9.85 5.73
N ILE A 18 0.39 -9.16 5.82
CA ILE A 18 -0.94 -9.70 6.06
C ILE A 18 -1.48 -10.28 4.74
N GLY A 19 -1.92 -11.54 4.73
CA GLY A 19 -2.47 -12.16 3.52
C GLY A 19 -3.82 -11.56 3.10
N ALA A 20 -4.13 -11.61 1.81
CA ALA A 20 -5.32 -10.97 1.25
C ALA A 20 -6.04 -11.85 0.22
N THR A 21 -7.35 -11.66 0.10
CA THR A 21 -8.11 -12.21 -1.04
C THR A 21 -7.62 -11.62 -2.37
N PRO A 22 -7.69 -12.32 -3.52
CA PRO A 22 -7.17 -11.81 -4.79
C PRO A 22 -7.75 -10.46 -5.22
N GLN A 23 -9.03 -10.23 -4.93
CA GLN A 23 -9.73 -8.98 -5.21
C GLN A 23 -9.16 -7.84 -4.37
N ARG A 24 -8.91 -8.12 -3.07
CA ARG A 24 -8.29 -7.15 -2.18
C ARG A 24 -6.86 -6.87 -2.57
N TRP A 25 -6.10 -7.92 -2.87
CA TRP A 25 -4.74 -7.83 -3.36
C TRP A 25 -4.65 -6.90 -4.57
N PHE A 26 -5.56 -7.05 -5.54
CA PHE A 26 -5.65 -6.15 -6.70
C PHE A 26 -6.08 -4.72 -6.32
N ALA A 27 -6.95 -4.55 -5.33
CA ALA A 27 -7.33 -3.23 -4.82
C ALA A 27 -6.13 -2.48 -4.23
N ASP A 28 -5.29 -3.18 -3.47
CA ASP A 28 -4.09 -2.62 -2.88
C ASP A 28 -2.99 -2.40 -3.93
N TRP A 29 -2.92 -3.26 -4.94
CA TRP A 29 -2.06 -3.08 -6.13
C TRP A 29 -2.28 -1.74 -6.84
N ALA A 30 -3.53 -1.24 -6.86
CA ALA A 30 -3.84 0.06 -7.42
C ALA A 30 -3.14 1.25 -6.73
N ARG A 31 -2.63 1.05 -5.50
CA ARG A 31 -1.85 2.06 -4.76
C ARG A 31 -0.40 1.66 -4.57
N PHE A 32 0.05 0.57 -5.20
CA PHE A 32 1.44 0.13 -5.12
C PHE A 32 2.36 1.21 -5.70
N GLU A 33 3.21 1.78 -4.85
CA GLU A 33 4.10 2.90 -5.17
C GLU A 33 5.37 2.35 -5.82
N THR A 34 5.56 2.67 -7.10
CA THR A 34 6.66 2.10 -7.87
C THR A 34 7.95 2.94 -7.80
N GLY A 35 8.22 3.61 -6.68
CA GLY A 35 9.51 4.29 -6.44
C GLY A 35 9.75 5.58 -7.23
N LEU A 36 8.74 6.11 -7.88
CA LEU A 36 8.59 7.53 -8.16
C LEU A 36 7.26 7.91 -7.52
N MET A 37 7.15 9.10 -6.93
CA MET A 37 5.93 9.57 -6.27
C MET A 37 4.75 9.57 -7.26
N ASP A 38 4.10 8.41 -7.43
CA ASP A 38 2.93 8.24 -8.27
C ASP A 38 1.78 8.93 -7.54
N THR A 39 1.37 10.10 -8.05
CA THR A 39 0.40 10.98 -7.38
C THR A 39 -1.06 10.53 -7.51
N HIS A 40 -1.33 9.35 -8.07
CA HIS A 40 -2.69 8.89 -8.39
C HIS A 40 -2.90 7.40 -8.09
N THR A 41 -4.16 7.00 -7.97
CA THR A 41 -4.54 5.59 -7.85
C THR A 41 -4.65 4.97 -9.24
N HIS A 42 -3.88 3.91 -9.47
CA HIS A 42 -3.78 3.26 -10.78
C HIS A 42 -5.05 2.48 -11.10
N VAL A 43 -5.54 2.65 -12.34
CA VAL A 43 -6.59 1.80 -12.91
C VAL A 43 -5.98 1.03 -14.07
N TYR A 44 -5.81 -0.28 -13.90
CA TYR A 44 -5.11 -1.12 -14.86
C TYR A 44 -6.07 -1.76 -15.87
N VAL A 45 -5.63 -1.82 -17.12
CA VAL A 45 -6.30 -2.48 -18.25
C VAL A 45 -5.36 -3.46 -18.93
N VAL A 46 -5.91 -4.52 -19.51
CA VAL A 46 -5.16 -5.51 -20.27
C VAL A 46 -4.86 -4.95 -21.65
N ASN A 47 -3.64 -5.17 -22.14
CA ASN A 47 -3.29 -4.85 -23.53
C ASN A 47 -3.96 -5.88 -24.48
N PRO A 48 -4.94 -5.48 -25.30
CA PRO A 48 -5.68 -6.42 -26.15
C PRO A 48 -4.90 -6.82 -27.42
N HIS A 49 -3.79 -6.14 -27.71
CA HIS A 49 -2.98 -6.39 -28.92
C HIS A 49 -1.81 -7.36 -28.67
N GLU A 50 -1.71 -7.90 -27.45
CA GLU A 50 -0.66 -8.83 -27.08
C GLU A 50 -1.29 -10.18 -26.70
N ASP A 51 -1.19 -11.15 -27.60
CA ASP A 51 -1.56 -12.54 -27.28
C ASP A 51 -0.36 -13.23 -26.62
N LEU A 52 -0.16 -12.92 -25.36
CA LEU A 52 0.79 -13.64 -24.53
C LEU A 52 0.14 -15.00 -24.19
N HIS A 53 0.78 -16.09 -24.60
CA HIS A 53 0.24 -17.44 -24.44
C HIS A 53 -0.16 -17.73 -22.98
N GLY A 54 -1.42 -18.14 -22.79
CA GLY A 54 -1.94 -18.85 -21.62
C GLY A 54 -1.86 -18.12 -20.27
N GLN A 55 -0.66 -18.12 -19.68
CA GLN A 55 -0.33 -17.75 -18.31
C GLN A 55 0.36 -16.39 -18.20
N ILE A 56 0.80 -15.81 -19.32
CA ILE A 56 1.46 -14.49 -19.34
C ILE A 56 0.50 -13.47 -19.94
N PHE A 57 0.44 -12.26 -19.41
CA PHE A 57 -0.29 -11.14 -20.00
C PHE A 57 0.29 -9.81 -19.51
N ASN A 58 -0.02 -8.74 -20.21
CA ASN A 58 0.55 -7.43 -19.95
C ASN A 58 -0.57 -6.42 -19.61
N ILE A 59 -0.38 -5.67 -18.53
CA ILE A 59 -1.36 -4.70 -18.03
C ILE A 59 -0.76 -3.30 -17.95
N TRP A 60 -1.59 -2.28 -18.15
CA TRP A 60 -1.18 -0.88 -18.18
C TRP A 60 -2.08 -0.01 -17.31
N CYS A 61 -1.49 0.93 -16.59
CA CYS A 61 -2.25 2.00 -15.97
C CYS A 61 -2.80 2.96 -17.03
N LYS A 62 -4.12 3.19 -17.02
CA LYS A 62 -4.80 4.11 -17.93
C LYS A 62 -4.28 5.55 -17.84
N THR A 63 -3.72 5.95 -16.70
CA THR A 63 -3.35 7.35 -16.40
C THR A 63 -1.88 7.65 -16.61
N CYS A 64 -0.96 6.78 -16.16
CA CYS A 64 0.48 7.06 -16.25
C CYS A 64 1.25 6.16 -17.22
N SER A 65 0.55 5.18 -17.83
CA SER A 65 1.13 4.18 -18.74
C SER A 65 2.24 3.33 -18.09
N ALA A 66 2.28 3.24 -16.75
CA ALA A 66 3.06 2.23 -16.07
C ALA A 66 2.55 0.85 -16.47
N GLN A 67 3.46 -0.07 -16.76
CA GLN A 67 3.12 -1.39 -17.27
C GLN A 67 3.80 -2.50 -16.50
N PHE A 68 3.18 -3.66 -16.56
CA PHE A 68 3.67 -4.86 -15.90
C PHE A 68 3.39 -6.09 -16.75
N ASN A 69 4.36 -6.99 -16.80
CA ASN A 69 4.17 -8.35 -17.29
C ASN A 69 3.78 -9.25 -16.13
N PHE A 70 2.64 -9.88 -16.26
CA PHE A 70 2.06 -10.78 -15.28
C PHE A 70 2.25 -12.21 -15.73
N MET A 71 2.60 -13.09 -14.80
CA MET A 71 2.75 -14.53 -14.99
C MET A 71 1.98 -15.25 -13.90
N ILE A 72 1.11 -16.18 -14.29
CA ILE A 72 0.30 -16.97 -13.35
C ILE A 72 0.65 -18.44 -13.50
N ASP A 73 1.20 -19.05 -12.45
CA ASP A 73 1.32 -20.50 -12.36
C ASP A 73 -0.02 -21.08 -11.86
N LEU A 74 -0.89 -21.45 -12.81
CA LEU A 74 -2.21 -21.99 -12.51
C LEU A 74 -2.08 -23.40 -11.93
N ARG A 75 -2.54 -23.57 -10.70
CA ARG A 75 -2.65 -24.87 -10.01
C ARG A 75 -4.11 -25.30 -9.86
N ASN A 76 -4.32 -26.46 -9.24
CA ASN A 76 -5.63 -26.98 -8.83
C ASN A 76 -6.45 -25.91 -8.07
N PRO A 77 -7.80 -26.02 -8.06
CA PRO A 77 -8.66 -25.12 -7.28
C PRO A 77 -8.20 -25.04 -5.82
N CYS A 78 -8.28 -23.85 -5.24
CA CYS A 78 -7.97 -23.65 -3.82
C CYS A 78 -8.81 -24.61 -2.97
N PRO A 79 -8.21 -25.33 -1.99
CA PRO A 79 -9.01 -26.14 -1.07
C PRO A 79 -9.85 -25.27 -0.12
N ASP A 80 -9.51 -24.00 0.03
CA ASP A 80 -10.26 -23.04 0.84
C ASP A 80 -11.30 -22.27 0.00
N LEU A 81 -12.18 -21.52 0.66
CA LEU A 81 -13.28 -20.77 0.07
C LEU A 81 -12.79 -19.73 -0.96
N VAL A 82 -11.66 -19.08 -0.67
CA VAL A 82 -10.98 -18.13 -1.56
C VAL A 82 -9.47 -18.31 -1.43
N HIS A 83 -8.72 -17.87 -2.43
CA HIS A 83 -7.26 -17.79 -2.26
C HIS A 83 -6.91 -16.78 -1.18
N HIS A 84 -5.90 -17.09 -0.39
CA HIS A 84 -5.31 -16.18 0.59
C HIS A 84 -3.86 -15.90 0.19
N MET A 85 -3.64 -14.73 -0.41
CA MET A 85 -2.42 -14.33 -1.10
C MET A 85 -1.49 -13.58 -0.15
N HIS A 86 -0.28 -14.08 0.05
CA HIS A 86 0.81 -13.40 0.73
C HIS A 86 1.73 -12.77 -0.30
N THR A 87 2.19 -11.53 -0.06
CA THR A 87 2.95 -10.79 -1.06
C THR A 87 4.38 -10.53 -0.59
N GLU A 88 5.31 -10.78 -1.49
CA GLU A 88 6.71 -10.40 -1.39
C GLU A 88 7.03 -9.40 -2.49
N VAL A 89 7.75 -8.33 -2.12
CA VAL A 89 8.09 -7.23 -3.02
C VAL A 89 9.60 -7.11 -3.08
N GLU A 90 10.14 -7.27 -4.29
CA GLU A 90 11.54 -7.02 -4.62
C GLU A 90 11.64 -5.84 -5.60
N THR A 91 12.86 -5.39 -5.90
CA THR A 91 13.07 -4.24 -6.79
C THR A 91 12.52 -4.54 -8.19
N GLY A 92 11.38 -3.92 -8.53
CA GLY A 92 10.72 -4.08 -9.83
C GLY A 92 9.94 -5.38 -10.02
N THR A 93 9.84 -6.24 -8.99
CA THR A 93 9.13 -7.51 -9.06
C THR A 93 8.22 -7.67 -7.85
N VAL A 94 7.00 -8.14 -8.08
CA VAL A 94 6.09 -8.54 -7.00
C VAL A 94 5.67 -9.98 -7.20
N ILE A 95 5.72 -10.75 -6.13
CA ILE A 95 5.32 -12.15 -6.09
C ILE A 95 4.21 -12.27 -5.06
N ALA A 96 3.08 -12.84 -5.44
CA ALA A 96 2.00 -13.18 -4.53
C ALA A 96 1.74 -14.69 -4.58
N GLU A 97 1.77 -15.33 -3.42
CA GLU A 97 1.59 -16.78 -3.28
C GLU A 97 0.38 -17.09 -2.39
N CYS A 98 -0.45 -18.04 -2.81
CA CYS A 98 -1.55 -18.51 -1.98
C CYS A 98 -1.07 -19.53 -0.95
N CYS A 99 -1.28 -19.27 0.35
CA CYS A 99 -0.84 -20.15 1.43
C CYS A 99 -1.55 -21.52 1.48
N HIS A 100 -2.69 -21.69 0.79
CA HIS A 100 -3.47 -22.93 0.81
C HIS A 100 -3.18 -23.87 -0.36
N CYS A 101 -2.93 -23.33 -1.55
CA CYS A 101 -2.73 -24.15 -2.76
C CYS A 101 -1.37 -23.91 -3.46
N GLY A 102 -0.57 -22.95 -2.98
CA GLY A 102 0.70 -22.58 -3.59
C GLY A 102 0.54 -21.99 -4.99
N LEU A 103 -0.62 -21.41 -5.32
CA LEU A 103 -0.79 -20.63 -6.55
C LEU A 103 0.15 -19.43 -6.48
N VAL A 104 1.00 -19.27 -7.50
CA VAL A 104 1.98 -18.19 -7.56
C VAL A 104 1.61 -17.23 -8.67
N PHE A 105 1.69 -15.96 -8.33
CA PHE A 105 1.39 -14.84 -9.18
C PHE A 105 2.58 -13.88 -9.20
N LYS A 106 3.21 -13.70 -10.35
CA LYS A 106 4.40 -12.84 -10.48
C LYS A 106 4.12 -11.68 -11.41
N ALA A 107 4.40 -10.48 -10.96
CA ALA A 107 4.30 -9.25 -11.74
C ALA A 107 5.67 -8.58 -11.83
N ILE A 108 6.15 -8.36 -13.05
CA ILE A 108 7.42 -7.69 -13.34
C ILE A 108 7.10 -6.33 -13.93
N ARG A 109 7.62 -5.27 -13.30
CA ARG A 109 7.47 -3.91 -13.79
C ARG A 109 8.34 -3.69 -15.02
N GLU A 110 7.79 -2.98 -15.99
CA GLU A 110 8.55 -2.49 -17.14
C GLU A 110 8.40 -0.98 -17.30
N GLU A 111 9.44 -0.35 -17.85
CA GLU A 111 9.38 1.06 -18.25
C GLU A 111 8.38 1.25 -19.40
N PRO A 112 7.71 2.41 -19.52
CA PRO A 112 6.81 2.67 -20.63
C PRO A 112 7.50 2.45 -21.99
N THR A 113 6.87 1.66 -22.87
CA THR A 113 7.45 1.25 -24.16
C THR A 113 7.86 2.44 -25.02
N ILE A 114 7.06 3.51 -25.02
CA ILE A 114 7.43 4.82 -25.55
C ILE A 114 7.85 5.71 -24.37
N PRO A 115 9.10 6.20 -24.33
CA PRO A 115 9.55 7.13 -23.31
C PRO A 115 8.65 8.35 -23.20
N ARG A 116 8.38 8.80 -21.96
CA ARG A 116 7.52 9.97 -21.69
C ARG A 116 8.03 11.24 -22.39
N SER A 117 9.34 11.39 -22.56
CA SER A 117 9.95 12.51 -23.28
C SER A 117 9.48 12.61 -24.73
N ILE A 118 9.41 11.47 -25.44
CA ILE A 118 8.97 11.42 -26.85
C ILE A 118 7.51 11.85 -26.96
N LEU A 119 6.64 11.30 -26.09
CA LEU A 119 5.22 11.68 -26.08
C LEU A 119 5.04 13.16 -25.72
N TYR A 120 5.75 13.66 -24.71
CA TYR A 120 5.70 15.06 -24.33
C TYR A 120 6.13 16.00 -25.46
N ASN A 121 7.25 15.70 -26.13
CA ASN A 121 7.76 16.48 -27.26
C ASN A 121 6.75 16.50 -28.41
N LEU A 122 6.17 15.34 -28.72
CA LEU A 122 5.14 15.21 -29.75
C LEU A 122 3.90 16.04 -29.39
N GLU A 123 3.39 15.93 -28.16
CA GLU A 123 2.24 16.71 -27.70
C GLU A 123 2.50 18.21 -27.74
N MET A 124 3.67 18.68 -27.28
CA MET A 124 4.02 20.10 -27.28
C MET A 124 4.05 20.68 -28.71
N ALA A 125 4.58 19.91 -29.66
CA ALA A 125 4.66 20.33 -31.05
C ALA A 125 3.31 20.29 -31.79
N ARG A 126 2.27 19.70 -31.19
CA ARG A 126 0.92 19.54 -31.75
C ARG A 126 -0.15 20.35 -31.01
N ARG A 127 0.26 21.19 -30.04
CA ARG A 127 -0.63 22.16 -29.39
C ARG A 127 -0.99 23.28 -30.36
N PRO A 128 -2.28 23.59 -30.55
CA PRO A 128 -2.69 24.70 -31.42
C PRO A 128 -2.16 26.02 -30.84
N LYS A 129 -1.23 26.66 -31.53
CA LYS A 129 -0.89 28.07 -31.30
C LYS A 129 -2.01 28.89 -31.90
N SER A 130 -2.53 29.88 -31.17
CA SER A 130 -3.86 30.48 -31.35
C SER A 130 -4.21 31.09 -32.72
N ASN A 131 -3.39 30.95 -33.77
CA ASN A 131 -3.64 31.47 -35.11
C ASN A 131 -2.97 30.66 -36.26
N ASN A 132 -2.50 29.42 -36.04
CA ASN A 132 -1.80 28.67 -37.09
C ASN A 132 -2.48 27.34 -37.47
N SER A 133 -3.31 27.38 -38.52
CA SER A 133 -4.03 26.22 -39.06
C SER A 133 -3.14 25.16 -39.73
N SER A 134 -1.82 25.37 -39.80
CA SER A 134 -0.87 24.45 -40.44
C SER A 134 -0.25 23.43 -39.49
N VAL A 135 -0.42 23.59 -38.17
CA VAL A 135 0.12 22.67 -37.17
C VAL A 135 -0.86 21.52 -36.95
N PRO A 136 -0.43 20.25 -37.06
CA PRO A 136 -1.33 19.12 -36.82
C PRO A 136 -1.79 19.08 -35.36
N HIS A 137 -3.05 18.70 -35.14
CA HIS A 137 -3.62 18.62 -33.79
C HIS A 137 -3.24 17.29 -33.11
N THR A 138 -2.90 17.32 -31.81
CA THR A 138 -2.43 16.13 -31.05
C THR A 138 -3.33 14.91 -31.25
N HIS A 139 -4.65 15.08 -31.13
CA HIS A 139 -5.61 13.99 -31.31
C HIS A 139 -5.53 13.34 -32.71
N GLU A 140 -5.40 14.14 -33.77
CA GLU A 140 -5.32 13.63 -35.14
C GLU A 140 -3.99 12.93 -35.39
N THR A 141 -2.89 13.51 -34.89
CA THR A 141 -1.55 12.89 -34.95
C THR A 141 -1.56 11.52 -34.29
N LEU A 142 -2.02 11.42 -33.04
CA LEU A 142 -2.11 10.15 -32.32
C LEU A 142 -2.98 9.14 -33.08
N THR A 143 -4.12 9.58 -33.62
CA THR A 143 -5.01 8.71 -34.42
C THR A 143 -4.29 8.14 -35.65
N GLN A 144 -3.54 8.96 -36.39
CA GLN A 144 -2.80 8.49 -37.56
C GLN A 144 -1.62 7.58 -37.17
N LEU A 145 -0.89 7.90 -36.10
CA LEU A 145 0.19 7.06 -35.61
C LEU A 145 -0.31 5.68 -35.15
N ILE A 146 -1.44 5.61 -34.47
CA ILE A 146 -2.09 4.33 -34.10
C ILE A 146 -2.42 3.51 -35.35
N ARG A 147 -2.98 4.14 -36.40
CA ARG A 147 -3.29 3.47 -37.68
C ARG A 147 -2.02 2.96 -38.37
N ILE A 148 -0.96 3.76 -38.37
CA ILE A 148 0.35 3.39 -38.91
C ILE A 148 0.89 2.15 -38.21
N LEU A 149 0.91 2.14 -36.87
CA LEU A 149 1.42 1.01 -36.10
C LEU A 149 0.56 -0.23 -36.30
N LYS A 150 -0.77 -0.09 -36.36
CA LYS A 150 -1.70 -1.19 -36.69
C LYS A 150 -1.36 -1.79 -38.06
N ASN A 151 -1.15 -0.97 -39.08
CA ASN A 151 -0.85 -1.45 -40.43
C ASN A 151 0.53 -2.11 -40.53
N ALA A 152 1.49 -1.71 -39.68
CA ALA A 152 2.83 -2.28 -39.67
C ALA A 152 2.89 -3.69 -39.06
N VAL A 153 1.91 -4.05 -38.21
CA VAL A 153 1.82 -5.40 -37.62
C VAL A 153 0.84 -6.32 -38.34
N THR A 154 0.08 -5.81 -39.31
CA THR A 154 -0.85 -6.64 -40.11
C THR A 154 -0.05 -7.61 -40.99
N PRO A 155 -0.36 -8.92 -40.97
CA PRO A 155 0.31 -9.90 -41.83
C PRO A 155 0.21 -9.53 -43.31
N ALA A 156 1.27 -9.77 -44.08
CA ALA A 156 1.31 -9.46 -45.52
C ALA A 156 0.21 -10.17 -46.33
N SER A 157 -0.29 -11.32 -45.86
CA SER A 157 -1.42 -12.04 -46.44
C SER A 157 -2.76 -11.31 -46.35
N GLU A 158 -2.89 -10.38 -45.39
CA GLU A 158 -4.09 -9.56 -45.16
C GLU A 158 -3.90 -8.11 -45.64
N ALA A 159 -2.70 -7.78 -46.14
CA ALA A 159 -2.37 -6.46 -46.63
C ALA A 159 -2.88 -6.23 -48.05
N ILE A 160 -3.56 -5.09 -48.26
CA ILE A 160 -4.08 -4.69 -49.58
C ILE A 160 -2.98 -4.10 -50.49
N ALA A 161 -1.83 -3.72 -49.94
CA ALA A 161 -0.77 -3.00 -50.65
C ALA A 161 0.53 -3.81 -50.78
N ALA A 162 1.27 -3.61 -51.88
CA ALA A 162 2.53 -4.29 -52.19
C ALA A 162 3.68 -4.03 -51.18
N ASN A 163 3.59 -2.94 -50.41
CA ASN A 163 4.50 -2.58 -49.32
C ASN A 163 3.68 -2.16 -48.08
N PRO A 164 3.14 -3.12 -47.30
CA PRO A 164 2.31 -2.81 -46.15
C PRO A 164 3.06 -1.93 -45.14
N GLY A 165 2.38 -0.91 -44.63
CA GLY A 165 2.94 -0.03 -43.60
C GLY A 165 3.95 1.03 -44.06
N SER A 166 4.36 1.06 -45.35
CA SER A 166 5.25 2.12 -45.84
C SER A 166 4.53 3.48 -45.98
N ILE A 167 5.18 4.57 -45.54
CA ILE A 167 4.56 5.90 -45.42
C ILE A 167 5.35 6.91 -46.23
N ASN A 168 4.69 7.60 -47.17
CA ASN A 168 5.31 8.70 -47.91
C ASN A 168 5.22 10.01 -47.13
N ILE A 169 6.38 10.60 -46.78
CA ILE A 169 6.43 11.88 -46.03
C ILE A 169 5.91 13.06 -46.85
N GLU A 170 5.94 12.96 -48.19
CA GLU A 170 5.44 14.00 -49.09
C GLU A 170 3.91 14.00 -49.22
N SER A 171 3.25 12.95 -48.72
CA SER A 171 1.79 12.84 -48.80
C SER A 171 1.09 13.95 -48.02
N LYS A 172 -0.01 14.46 -48.57
CA LYS A 172 -0.84 15.48 -47.92
C LYS A 172 -1.28 15.03 -46.52
N MET A 173 -1.66 13.77 -46.37
CA MET A 173 -2.06 13.18 -45.08
C MET A 173 -0.93 13.25 -44.05
N PHE A 174 0.29 12.86 -44.43
CA PHE A 174 1.44 12.91 -43.53
C PHE A 174 1.73 14.35 -43.10
N LYS A 175 1.80 15.28 -44.05
CA LYS A 175 2.07 16.70 -43.77
C LYS A 175 0.98 17.34 -42.90
N SER A 176 -0.28 17.05 -43.16
CA SER A 176 -1.42 17.66 -42.45
C SER A 176 -1.63 17.10 -41.05
N TYR A 177 -1.37 15.80 -40.82
CA TYR A 177 -1.73 15.16 -39.56
C TYR A 177 -0.54 14.75 -38.69
N ILE A 178 0.64 14.54 -39.28
CA ILE A 178 1.83 14.08 -38.55
C ILE A 178 2.91 15.16 -38.57
N GLY A 179 3.24 15.70 -39.73
CA GLY A 179 4.33 16.65 -39.92
C GLY A 179 5.71 15.98 -40.02
N PHE A 180 6.63 16.61 -40.74
CA PHE A 180 8.04 16.15 -40.83
C PHE A 180 8.93 17.06 -39.97
N ASP A 181 8.85 16.89 -38.65
CA ASP A 181 9.58 17.67 -37.66
C ASP A 181 10.34 16.76 -36.67
N ASP A 182 11.16 17.37 -35.81
CA ASP A 182 12.04 16.65 -34.90
C ASP A 182 11.28 15.65 -34.00
N PRO A 183 10.13 16.01 -33.39
CA PRO A 183 9.36 15.05 -32.59
C PRO A 183 8.81 13.87 -33.39
N SER A 184 8.35 14.08 -34.64
CA SER A 184 7.89 12.98 -35.48
C SER A 184 9.03 12.05 -35.87
N ARG A 185 10.20 12.62 -36.23
CA ARG A 185 11.39 11.82 -36.55
C ARG A 185 11.88 11.03 -35.34
N GLU A 186 11.86 11.64 -34.16
CA GLU A 186 12.21 10.97 -32.90
C GLU A 186 11.27 9.79 -32.64
N PHE A 187 9.96 9.97 -32.83
CA PHE A 187 8.96 8.91 -32.71
C PHE A 187 9.22 7.76 -33.71
N PHE A 188 9.36 8.05 -35.01
CA PHE A 188 9.58 7.01 -36.03
C PHE A 188 10.88 6.22 -35.80
N ARG A 189 11.94 6.91 -35.39
CA ARG A 189 13.20 6.27 -34.98
C ARG A 189 12.99 5.33 -33.79
N HIS A 190 12.20 5.75 -32.80
CA HIS A 190 11.90 4.93 -31.61
C HIS A 190 11.07 3.68 -31.97
N VAL A 191 10.07 3.82 -32.85
CA VAL A 191 9.27 2.69 -33.33
C VAL A 191 9.97 1.85 -34.42
N ARG A 192 11.29 2.05 -34.61
CA ARG A 192 12.15 1.28 -35.53
C ARG A 192 11.75 1.40 -37.02
N PHE A 193 11.13 2.51 -37.43
CA PHE A 193 10.90 2.79 -38.85
C PHE A 193 12.14 3.44 -39.46
N GLU A 194 12.50 3.00 -40.67
CA GLU A 194 13.65 3.51 -41.40
C GLU A 194 13.22 4.43 -42.54
N LEU A 195 13.91 5.55 -42.71
CA LEU A 195 13.64 6.50 -43.78
C LEU A 195 14.52 6.17 -45.00
N VAL A 196 13.90 5.69 -46.08
CA VAL A 196 14.56 5.40 -47.37
C VAL A 196 13.81 6.14 -48.47
N GLU A 197 14.53 6.96 -49.24
CA GLU A 197 13.96 7.68 -50.40
C GLU A 197 12.63 8.40 -50.10
N GLN A 198 12.59 9.15 -48.99
CA GLN A 198 11.39 9.89 -48.52
C GLN A 198 10.21 9.03 -48.06
N ARG A 199 10.43 7.73 -47.86
CA ARG A 199 9.43 6.82 -47.31
C ARG A 199 9.92 6.22 -46.00
N TYR A 200 9.07 6.25 -44.98
CA TYR A 200 9.28 5.44 -43.80
C TYR A 200 8.84 4.00 -44.09
N SER A 201 9.74 3.05 -43.87
CA SER A 201 9.47 1.62 -43.95
C SER A 201 9.38 1.03 -42.55
N PRO A 202 8.39 0.17 -42.26
CA PRO A 202 8.28 -0.50 -40.97
C PRO A 202 9.44 -1.50 -40.76
N PRO A 203 9.77 -1.85 -39.51
CA PRO A 203 10.73 -2.91 -39.23
C PRO A 203 10.22 -4.27 -39.72
N GLU A 204 11.13 -5.24 -39.90
CA GLU A 204 10.73 -6.62 -40.23
C GLU A 204 9.75 -7.18 -39.19
N PRO A 205 8.68 -7.88 -39.60
CA PRO A 205 7.61 -8.34 -38.70
C PRO A 205 8.03 -9.60 -37.91
N THR A 206 9.12 -9.51 -37.16
CA THR A 206 9.52 -10.54 -36.18
C THR A 206 8.56 -10.52 -34.99
N PRO A 207 8.40 -11.63 -34.24
CA PRO A 207 7.55 -11.66 -33.04
C PRO A 207 7.89 -10.54 -32.03
N GLU A 208 9.18 -10.25 -31.84
CA GLU A 208 9.65 -9.17 -30.97
C GLU A 208 9.21 -7.79 -31.48
N ASN A 209 9.39 -7.51 -32.77
CA ASN A 209 8.99 -6.23 -33.36
C ASN A 209 7.47 -6.06 -33.33
N VAL A 210 6.70 -7.12 -33.64
CA VAL A 210 5.24 -7.09 -33.57
C VAL A 210 4.76 -6.79 -32.15
N GLN A 211 5.32 -7.47 -31.14
CA GLN A 211 5.02 -7.21 -29.73
C GLN A 211 5.36 -5.76 -29.34
N PHE A 212 6.55 -5.29 -29.69
CA PHE A 212 7.00 -3.93 -29.40
C PHE A 212 6.11 -2.87 -30.05
N LEU A 213 5.73 -3.03 -31.32
CA LEU A 213 4.85 -2.12 -32.04
C LEU A 213 3.42 -2.14 -31.48
N ASN A 214 2.91 -3.30 -31.08
CA ASN A 214 1.60 -3.44 -30.42
C ASN A 214 1.57 -2.74 -29.06
N ARG A 215 2.65 -2.83 -28.28
CA ARG A 215 2.79 -2.09 -27.01
C ARG A 215 2.89 -0.58 -27.25
N CYS A 216 3.66 -0.14 -28.25
CA CYS A 216 3.69 1.27 -28.65
C CYS A 216 2.29 1.77 -29.04
N ARG A 217 1.58 1.00 -29.87
CA ARG A 217 0.21 1.29 -30.30
C ARG A 217 -0.74 1.44 -29.12
N PHE A 218 -0.73 0.49 -28.19
CA PHE A 218 -1.59 0.53 -27.02
C PHE A 218 -1.32 1.77 -26.14
N GLN A 219 -0.04 2.12 -25.95
CA GLN A 219 0.32 3.32 -25.19
C GLN A 219 -0.21 4.63 -25.83
N LEU A 220 -0.21 4.72 -27.17
CA LEU A 220 -0.83 5.84 -27.88
C LEU A 220 -2.36 5.84 -27.73
N GLU A 221 -3.01 4.67 -27.78
CA GLU A 221 -4.46 4.53 -27.57
C GLU A 221 -4.89 4.97 -26.15
N LEU A 222 -4.08 4.66 -25.13
CA LEU A 222 -4.28 5.16 -23.77
C LEU A 222 -4.14 6.68 -23.70
N SER A 223 -3.13 7.24 -24.37
CA SER A 223 -2.90 8.70 -24.41
C SER A 223 -4.04 9.45 -25.12
N LEU A 224 -4.57 8.88 -26.22
CA LEU A 224 -5.73 9.41 -26.94
C LEU A 224 -6.99 9.43 -26.06
N THR A 225 -7.18 8.40 -25.23
CA THR A 225 -8.33 8.29 -24.32
C THR A 225 -8.33 9.39 -23.25
N LYS A 226 -7.15 9.76 -22.73
CA LYS A 226 -7.00 10.90 -21.79
C LYS A 226 -7.43 12.21 -22.44
N SER A 227 -6.99 12.45 -23.68
CA SER A 227 -7.34 13.65 -24.44
C SER A 227 -8.85 13.81 -24.68
N LYS A 228 -9.65 12.73 -24.65
CA LYS A 228 -11.12 12.78 -24.79
C LYS A 228 -11.83 13.20 -23.49
N GLN A 229 -11.25 12.91 -22.31
CA GLN A 229 -11.85 13.27 -21.02
C GLN A 229 -11.73 14.77 -20.71
N ASP A 230 -10.73 15.44 -21.30
CA ASP A 230 -10.47 16.87 -21.12
C ASP A 230 -11.22 17.77 -22.13
N GLN A 231 -12.03 17.21 -23.03
CA GLN A 231 -12.81 17.99 -24.01
C GLN A 231 -14.30 18.11 -23.65
N PRO A 232 -14.92 19.30 -23.82
CA PRO A 232 -16.36 19.46 -23.66
C PRO A 232 -17.12 18.59 -24.67
N ARG A 233 -18.13 17.87 -24.19
CA ARG A 233 -18.96 16.85 -24.88
C ARG A 233 -19.60 17.23 -26.23
N TYR A 234 -19.45 18.47 -26.72
CA TYR A 234 -20.21 19.02 -27.84
C TYR A 234 -19.49 19.06 -29.20
N VAL A 235 -18.22 18.64 -29.32
CA VAL A 235 -17.46 18.84 -30.59
C VAL A 235 -17.25 17.57 -31.43
N LEU A 236 -17.66 16.38 -30.98
CA LEU A 236 -17.19 15.12 -31.60
C LEU A 236 -18.28 14.21 -32.17
N GLN A 237 -19.45 14.73 -32.51
CA GLN A 237 -20.54 13.90 -33.06
C GLN A 237 -20.47 13.73 -34.59
N ASP A 238 -19.79 14.62 -35.32
CA ASP A 238 -19.96 14.69 -36.79
C ASP A 238 -18.80 14.12 -37.65
N ILE A 239 -17.76 13.49 -37.06
CA ILE A 239 -16.60 12.99 -37.85
C ILE A 239 -16.34 11.48 -37.65
N TRP A 240 -17.07 10.81 -36.75
CA TRP A 240 -16.85 9.39 -36.38
C TRP A 240 -17.94 8.44 -36.88
N HIS A 241 -18.57 8.72 -38.01
CA HIS A 241 -19.31 7.71 -38.76
C HIS A 241 -18.33 6.99 -39.70
N GLY A 242 -17.61 5.96 -39.21
CA GLY A 242 -16.91 5.06 -40.14
C GLY A 242 -15.65 4.32 -39.69
N THR A 243 -15.34 4.21 -38.39
CA THR A 243 -14.35 3.20 -37.96
C THR A 243 -14.88 2.40 -36.79
N ASP A 244 -14.99 1.10 -36.99
CA ASP A 244 -15.29 0.10 -35.97
C ASP A 244 -14.56 0.36 -34.64
N ASN A 245 -15.35 0.27 -33.58
CA ASN A 245 -14.99 0.04 -32.18
C ASN A 245 -14.28 1.16 -31.42
N ASP A 246 -15.02 1.78 -30.48
CA ASP A 246 -14.44 2.09 -29.16
C ASP A 246 -13.62 0.87 -28.71
N ILE A 247 -12.32 1.03 -28.47
CA ILE A 247 -11.50 -0.05 -27.95
C ILE A 247 -12.11 -0.46 -26.62
N LYS A 248 -12.74 -1.63 -26.57
CA LYS A 248 -13.27 -2.20 -25.34
C LYS A 248 -12.08 -2.60 -24.49
N LEU A 249 -11.72 -1.72 -23.55
CA LEU A 249 -10.66 -1.98 -22.59
C LEU A 249 -11.18 -2.96 -21.54
N ASP A 250 -10.60 -4.16 -21.52
CA ASP A 250 -10.83 -5.10 -20.43
C ASP A 250 -10.00 -4.68 -19.21
N TYR A 251 -10.67 -4.50 -18.08
CA TYR A 251 -10.01 -4.15 -16.83
C TYR A 251 -9.22 -5.33 -16.28
N ALA A 252 -8.00 -5.07 -15.82
CA ALA A 252 -7.10 -6.13 -15.36
C ALA A 252 -7.67 -6.91 -14.17
N CYS A 253 -8.39 -6.26 -13.25
CA CYS A 253 -9.04 -6.92 -12.11
C CYS A 253 -9.95 -8.07 -12.57
N ASP A 254 -10.93 -7.76 -13.42
CA ASP A 254 -11.92 -8.74 -13.89
C ASP A 254 -11.27 -9.86 -14.68
N PHE A 255 -10.28 -9.52 -15.52
CA PHE A 255 -9.52 -10.48 -16.31
C PHE A 255 -8.75 -11.46 -15.42
N ILE A 256 -8.02 -10.95 -14.43
CA ILE A 256 -7.19 -11.75 -13.52
C ILE A 256 -8.06 -12.64 -12.65
N LEU A 257 -9.11 -12.09 -12.03
CA LEU A 257 -10.02 -12.87 -11.19
C LEU A 257 -10.67 -14.02 -11.95
N LYS A 258 -11.03 -13.79 -13.22
CA LYS A 258 -11.53 -14.83 -14.11
C LYS A 258 -10.47 -15.90 -14.39
N LYS A 259 -9.21 -15.52 -14.61
CA LYS A 259 -8.08 -16.45 -14.83
C LYS A 259 -7.77 -17.30 -13.59
N LEU A 260 -7.83 -16.68 -12.41
CA LEU A 260 -7.67 -17.35 -11.12
C LEU A 260 -8.88 -18.23 -10.74
N GLY A 261 -9.97 -18.19 -11.53
CA GLY A 261 -11.17 -18.96 -11.23
C GLY A 261 -11.90 -18.51 -9.97
N VAL A 262 -11.61 -17.30 -9.47
CA VAL A 262 -12.17 -16.83 -8.20
C VAL A 262 -13.65 -16.54 -8.36
N LYS A 263 -14.46 -17.20 -7.53
CA LYS A 263 -15.86 -16.85 -7.31
C LYS A 263 -16.03 -16.57 -5.83
N TYR A 264 -16.69 -15.47 -5.52
CA TYR A 264 -17.09 -15.16 -4.16
C TYR A 264 -18.54 -14.69 -4.17
N ASP A 265 -19.25 -15.07 -3.12
CA ASP A 265 -20.61 -14.63 -2.91
C ASP A 265 -20.58 -13.21 -2.35
N ARG A 266 -21.44 -12.36 -2.92
CA ARG A 266 -21.56 -10.97 -2.51
C ARG A 266 -22.43 -10.85 -1.27
N TYR A 267 -22.16 -9.82 -0.47
CA TYR A 267 -23.05 -9.46 0.63
C TYR A 267 -24.39 -8.96 0.09
N GLN A 268 -25.47 -9.44 0.69
CA GLN A 268 -26.83 -9.10 0.25
C GLN A 268 -27.06 -7.59 0.40
N HIS A 269 -27.83 -7.00 -0.52
CA HIS A 269 -28.19 -5.57 -0.53
C HIS A 269 -27.05 -4.56 -0.72
N VAL A 270 -25.82 -5.00 -1.01
CA VAL A 270 -24.70 -4.12 -1.39
C VAL A 270 -24.53 -4.13 -2.90
N LYS A 271 -24.36 -2.94 -3.48
CA LYS A 271 -24.02 -2.81 -4.90
C LYS A 271 -22.60 -3.36 -5.12
N PRO A 272 -22.36 -4.12 -6.21
CA PRO A 272 -21.04 -4.61 -6.54
C PRO A 272 -20.01 -3.47 -6.58
N LEU A 273 -18.83 -3.70 -6.02
CA LEU A 273 -17.74 -2.73 -6.12
C LEU A 273 -17.30 -2.60 -7.57
N ASP A 274 -17.24 -1.35 -8.02
CA ASP A 274 -16.72 -1.02 -9.33
C ASP A 274 -15.23 -0.68 -9.20
N MET A 275 -14.40 -1.73 -9.30
CA MET A 275 -12.93 -1.65 -9.21
C MET A 275 -12.29 -0.94 -10.40
N THR A 276 -13.08 -0.54 -11.38
CA THR A 276 -12.64 0.26 -12.53
C THR A 276 -12.55 1.75 -12.21
N LYS A 277 -13.10 2.17 -11.06
CA LYS A 277 -13.14 3.55 -10.61
C LYS A 277 -12.12 3.81 -9.51
N GLU A 278 -11.31 4.84 -9.71
CA GLU A 278 -10.35 5.36 -8.71
C GLU A 278 -11.01 5.68 -7.36
N ALA A 279 -12.20 6.28 -7.36
CA ALA A 279 -12.92 6.62 -6.13
C ALA A 279 -13.26 5.38 -5.29
N THR A 280 -13.68 4.28 -5.94
CA THR A 280 -13.96 3.00 -5.27
C THR A 280 -12.71 2.45 -4.61
N LEU A 281 -11.60 2.40 -5.37
CA LEU A 281 -10.30 1.90 -4.88
C LEU A 281 -9.80 2.70 -3.67
N LYS A 282 -9.93 4.04 -3.70
CA LYS A 282 -9.59 4.92 -2.57
C LYS A 282 -10.46 4.67 -1.34
N ALA A 283 -11.77 4.44 -1.53
CA ALA A 283 -12.69 4.16 -0.44
C ALA A 283 -12.37 2.81 0.22
N GLU A 284 -12.16 1.76 -0.58
CA GLU A 284 -11.80 0.42 -0.08
C GLU A 284 -10.45 0.40 0.64
N HIS A 285 -9.51 1.26 0.23
CA HIS A 285 -8.23 1.35 0.93
C HIS A 285 -8.33 1.98 2.34
N ARG A 286 -9.38 2.75 2.61
CA ARG A 286 -9.63 3.36 3.92
C ARG A 286 -10.65 2.58 4.75
N SER A 287 -11.15 1.46 4.22
CA SER A 287 -12.19 0.67 4.87
C SER A 287 -11.58 -0.31 5.89
N PRO A 288 -12.34 -0.70 6.94
CA PRO A 288 -11.87 -1.69 7.91
C PRO A 288 -11.61 -3.06 7.28
N TYR A 289 -12.25 -3.36 6.15
CA TYR A 289 -12.03 -4.58 5.37
C TYR A 289 -10.57 -4.73 4.90
N LYS A 290 -9.83 -3.62 4.79
CA LYS A 290 -8.38 -3.64 4.49
C LYS A 290 -7.59 -4.48 5.47
N VAL A 291 -7.84 -4.28 6.75
CA VAL A 291 -7.09 -4.96 7.82
C VAL A 291 -7.36 -6.47 7.77
N LEU A 292 -8.57 -6.86 7.34
CA LEU A 292 -9.00 -8.24 7.17
C LEU A 292 -8.62 -8.85 5.80
N GLY A 293 -7.86 -8.16 4.94
CA GLY A 293 -7.52 -8.68 3.61
C GLY A 293 -8.73 -8.91 2.69
N CYS A 294 -9.84 -8.20 2.92
CA CYS A 294 -11.12 -8.38 2.23
C CYS A 294 -11.60 -7.10 1.51
N LEU A 295 -12.62 -7.26 0.66
CA LEU A 295 -13.39 -6.15 0.10
C LEU A 295 -14.74 -5.98 0.80
N SER A 296 -15.28 -4.76 0.76
CA SER A 296 -16.54 -4.42 1.43
C SER A 296 -17.80 -5.08 0.83
N ASP A 297 -17.75 -5.63 -0.39
CA ASP A 297 -18.87 -6.34 -1.03
C ASP A 297 -18.83 -7.87 -0.87
N MET A 298 -17.82 -8.42 -0.19
CA MET A 298 -17.74 -9.86 0.11
C MET A 298 -18.77 -10.26 1.17
N ASN A 299 -19.37 -11.44 1.07
CA ASN A 299 -20.30 -11.92 2.12
C ASN A 299 -19.59 -12.19 3.46
N ASP A 300 -20.38 -12.30 4.54
CA ASP A 300 -19.84 -12.49 5.88
C ASP A 300 -19.05 -13.79 6.02
N ARG A 301 -19.46 -14.86 5.33
CA ARG A 301 -18.75 -16.15 5.33
C ARG A 301 -17.31 -16.00 4.82
N THR A 302 -17.10 -15.25 3.74
CA THR A 302 -15.77 -15.00 3.16
C THR A 302 -14.92 -14.14 4.10
N ILE A 303 -15.53 -13.13 4.73
CA ILE A 303 -14.84 -12.28 5.70
C ILE A 303 -14.39 -13.08 6.93
N ILE A 304 -15.28 -13.91 7.48
CA ILE A 304 -14.96 -14.77 8.64
C ILE A 304 -13.83 -15.74 8.30
N ASN A 305 -13.91 -16.41 7.14
CA ASN A 305 -12.87 -17.35 6.70
C ASN A 305 -11.51 -16.65 6.50
N THR A 306 -11.49 -15.46 5.89
CA THR A 306 -10.25 -14.69 5.71
C THR A 306 -9.69 -14.23 7.06
N PHE A 307 -10.56 -13.73 7.96
CA PHE A 307 -10.18 -13.34 9.32
C PHE A 307 -9.55 -14.53 10.09
N GLN A 308 -10.19 -15.70 10.08
CA GLN A 308 -9.69 -16.91 10.75
C GLN A 308 -8.34 -17.34 10.18
N THR A 309 -8.20 -17.25 8.85
CA THR A 309 -6.93 -17.53 8.18
C THR A 309 -5.83 -16.57 8.64
N GLN A 310 -6.11 -15.27 8.74
CA GLN A 310 -5.10 -14.32 9.19
C GLN A 310 -4.68 -14.53 10.66
N VAL A 311 -5.63 -14.80 11.54
CA VAL A 311 -5.35 -15.10 12.96
C VAL A 311 -4.50 -16.36 13.11
N SER A 312 -4.70 -17.38 12.28
CA SER A 312 -3.91 -18.62 12.35
C SER A 312 -2.47 -18.46 11.85
N HIS A 313 -2.20 -17.48 10.97
CA HIS A 313 -0.85 -17.18 10.50
C HIS A 313 -0.04 -16.37 11.50
N ASP A 314 -0.65 -15.39 12.17
CA ASP A 314 0.04 -14.55 13.16
C ASP A 314 -0.91 -14.12 14.29
N THR A 315 -0.78 -14.81 15.42
CA THR A 315 -1.58 -14.54 16.62
C THR A 315 -1.19 -13.23 17.30
N THR A 316 0.03 -12.70 17.07
CA THR A 316 0.52 -11.50 17.76
C THR A 316 -0.21 -10.23 17.31
N ILE A 317 -0.69 -10.24 16.07
CA ILE A 317 -1.47 -9.16 15.47
C ILE A 317 -2.98 -9.43 15.46
N ALA A 318 -3.44 -10.53 16.07
CA ALA A 318 -4.85 -10.94 16.09
C ALA A 318 -5.80 -9.87 16.64
N HIS A 319 -5.33 -9.05 17.60
CA HIS A 319 -6.09 -7.93 18.15
C HIS A 319 -6.52 -6.92 17.08
N ARG A 320 -5.66 -6.66 16.08
CA ARG A 320 -5.97 -5.76 14.95
C ARG A 320 -7.07 -6.33 14.06
N PHE A 321 -7.05 -7.64 13.84
CA PHE A 321 -8.08 -8.33 13.05
C PHE A 321 -9.41 -8.33 13.78
N VAL A 322 -9.42 -8.57 15.09
CA VAL A 322 -10.67 -8.53 15.88
C VAL A 322 -11.26 -7.13 15.92
N ASP A 323 -10.45 -6.08 16.11
CA ASP A 323 -10.93 -4.69 16.07
C ASP A 323 -11.58 -4.37 14.72
N ALA A 324 -10.92 -4.76 13.62
CA ALA A 324 -11.48 -4.58 12.27
C ALA A 324 -12.77 -5.39 12.08
N LEU A 325 -12.84 -6.62 12.58
CA LEU A 325 -14.04 -7.45 12.52
C LEU A 325 -15.20 -6.84 13.30
N VAL A 326 -14.92 -6.25 14.47
CA VAL A 326 -15.91 -5.49 15.28
C VAL A 326 -16.43 -4.29 14.50
N GLU A 327 -15.58 -3.53 13.82
CA GLU A 327 -16.01 -2.41 12.97
C GLU A 327 -16.88 -2.88 11.81
N VAL A 328 -16.48 -3.95 11.11
CA VAL A 328 -17.27 -4.55 10.02
C VAL A 328 -18.62 -5.05 10.54
N GLN A 329 -18.65 -5.71 11.71
CA GLN A 329 -19.87 -6.17 12.35
C GLN A 329 -20.82 -5.01 12.65
N LYS A 330 -20.32 -3.87 13.17
CA LYS A 330 -21.13 -2.67 13.42
C LYS A 330 -21.72 -2.08 12.14
N LEU A 331 -20.94 -2.03 11.06
CA LEU A 331 -21.39 -1.53 9.76
C LEU A 331 -22.50 -2.41 9.16
N ARG A 332 -22.35 -3.73 9.27
CA ARG A 332 -23.28 -4.70 8.66
C ARG A 332 -24.45 -5.10 9.55
N LYS A 333 -24.30 -4.96 10.87
CA LYS A 333 -25.20 -5.52 11.89
C LYS A 333 -25.41 -7.02 11.72
N SER A 334 -24.36 -7.73 11.32
CA SER A 334 -24.42 -9.17 11.06
C SER A 334 -24.34 -9.98 12.35
N GLU A 335 -25.26 -10.94 12.51
CA GLU A 335 -25.26 -11.91 13.60
C GLU A 335 -24.12 -12.93 13.45
N ALA A 336 -23.80 -13.34 12.22
CA ALA A 336 -22.72 -14.28 11.96
C ALA A 336 -21.35 -13.70 12.37
N LEU A 337 -21.10 -12.43 12.02
CA LEU A 337 -19.89 -11.72 12.46
C LEU A 337 -19.85 -11.52 13.97
N PHE A 338 -21.01 -11.23 14.59
CA PHE A 338 -21.10 -11.10 16.05
C PHE A 338 -20.76 -12.42 16.75
N PHE A 339 -21.33 -13.53 16.30
CA PHE A 339 -21.05 -14.85 16.85
C PHE A 339 -19.57 -15.20 16.73
N GLU A 340 -18.95 -14.93 15.58
CA GLU A 340 -17.52 -15.13 15.39
C GLU A 340 -16.69 -14.33 16.41
N ILE A 341 -16.98 -13.04 16.59
CA ILE A 341 -16.28 -12.20 17.58
C ILE A 341 -16.39 -12.80 19.00
N VAL A 342 -17.57 -13.29 19.38
CA VAL A 342 -17.79 -13.93 20.69
C VAL A 342 -16.96 -15.22 20.82
N CYS A 343 -16.90 -16.05 19.78
CA CYS A 343 -16.07 -17.25 19.76
C CYS A 343 -14.58 -16.94 19.89
N GLN A 344 -14.08 -15.91 19.21
CA GLN A 344 -12.67 -15.54 19.28
C GLN A 344 -12.29 -15.00 20.67
N ARG A 345 -13.19 -14.23 21.29
CA ARG A 345 -13.00 -13.75 22.66
C ARG A 345 -13.00 -14.89 23.69
N SER A 346 -13.82 -15.93 23.50
CA SER A 346 -13.79 -17.11 24.39
C SER A 346 -12.51 -17.93 24.23
N GLN A 347 -11.92 -17.92 23.04
CA GLN A 347 -10.58 -18.48 22.76
C GLN A 347 -9.44 -17.59 23.29
N GLY A 348 -9.76 -16.43 23.87
CA GLY A 348 -8.81 -15.57 24.53
C GLY A 348 -8.16 -14.52 23.63
N ILE A 349 -8.65 -14.31 22.41
CA ILE A 349 -8.22 -13.19 21.58
C ILE A 349 -8.88 -11.92 22.09
N VAL A 350 -8.05 -10.91 22.28
CA VAL A 350 -8.41 -9.62 22.88
C VAL A 350 -8.49 -8.52 21.83
N THR A 351 -9.27 -7.50 22.10
CA THR A 351 -9.30 -6.26 21.30
C THR A 351 -8.04 -5.43 21.54
N GLY A 352 -7.75 -4.50 20.63
CA GLY A 352 -6.64 -3.56 20.80
C GLY A 352 -6.82 -2.68 22.03
N GLU A 353 -8.06 -2.29 22.37
CA GLU A 353 -8.30 -1.48 23.57
C GLU A 353 -8.05 -2.27 24.87
N GLU A 354 -8.46 -3.54 24.92
CA GLU A 354 -8.14 -4.43 26.05
C GLU A 354 -6.63 -4.62 26.21
N LEU A 355 -5.90 -4.82 25.10
CA LEU A 355 -4.44 -4.94 25.13
C LEU A 355 -3.76 -3.64 25.59
N LYS A 356 -4.22 -2.48 25.10
CA LYS A 356 -3.71 -1.17 25.53
C LYS A 356 -3.97 -0.92 27.00
N GLN A 357 -5.15 -1.28 27.49
CA GLN A 357 -5.45 -1.16 28.91
C GLN A 357 -4.55 -2.07 29.74
N ALA A 358 -4.34 -3.32 29.30
CA ALA A 358 -3.44 -4.23 29.97
C ALA A 358 -2.00 -3.69 30.02
N TYR A 359 -1.49 -3.09 28.93
CA TYR A 359 -0.17 -2.44 28.94
C TYR A 359 -0.08 -1.26 29.91
N ARG A 360 -1.12 -0.43 29.98
CA ARG A 360 -1.17 0.70 30.93
C ARG A 360 -1.07 0.25 32.38
N ASP A 361 -1.66 -0.89 32.71
CA ASP A 361 -1.61 -1.46 34.06
C ASP A 361 -0.20 -1.90 34.53
N PHE A 362 0.73 -2.13 33.60
CA PHE A 362 2.14 -2.42 33.89
C PHE A 362 3.08 -1.26 33.51
N GLU A 363 2.54 -0.05 33.34
CA GLU A 363 3.30 1.15 32.95
C GLU A 363 4.08 1.00 31.63
N ILE A 364 3.63 0.10 30.76
CA ILE A 364 4.24 -0.14 29.45
C ILE A 364 3.73 0.93 28.47
N PRO A 365 4.63 1.66 27.78
CA PRO A 365 4.22 2.59 26.72
C PRO A 365 3.41 1.87 25.64
N VAL A 366 2.24 2.41 25.32
CA VAL A 366 1.35 1.88 24.28
C VAL A 366 1.92 2.11 22.86
N GLU A 367 2.86 3.05 22.74
CA GLU A 367 3.51 3.42 21.48
C GLU A 367 4.97 2.96 21.47
N GLY A 368 5.39 2.39 20.33
CA GLY A 368 6.74 1.87 20.14
C GLY A 368 6.81 0.34 20.17
N ASN A 369 7.89 -0.21 19.61
CA ASN A 369 8.14 -1.65 19.68
C ASN A 369 8.95 -1.94 20.94
N ILE A 370 8.35 -2.63 21.91
CA ILE A 370 9.04 -3.11 23.10
C ILE A 370 9.57 -4.53 22.83
N SER A 371 10.82 -4.82 23.21
CA SER A 371 11.33 -6.19 23.15
C SER A 371 10.70 -7.05 24.24
N ASP A 372 10.68 -8.37 24.05
CA ASP A 372 10.08 -9.26 25.04
C ASP A 372 10.86 -9.28 26.36
N GLU A 373 12.18 -9.05 26.33
CA GLU A 373 13.03 -8.96 27.53
C GLU A 373 12.67 -7.73 28.40
N ILE A 374 12.52 -6.56 27.77
CA ILE A 374 12.15 -5.32 28.46
C ILE A 374 10.71 -5.44 28.97
N LEU A 375 9.81 -6.00 28.16
CA LEU A 375 8.42 -6.26 28.53
C LEU A 375 8.33 -7.13 29.80
N LEU A 376 9.08 -8.24 29.84
CA LEU A 376 9.16 -9.11 31.02
C LEU A 376 9.66 -8.37 32.25
N GLY A 377 10.67 -7.51 32.09
CA GLY A 377 11.20 -6.66 33.17
C GLY A 377 10.16 -5.73 33.76
N LEU A 378 9.47 -4.96 32.90
CA LEU A 378 8.42 -4.03 33.32
C LEU A 378 7.25 -4.75 34.00
N VAL A 379 6.79 -5.85 33.41
CA VAL A 379 5.69 -6.65 33.95
C VAL A 379 6.02 -7.19 35.33
N ARG A 380 7.23 -7.73 35.53
CA ARG A 380 7.65 -8.26 36.85
C ARG A 380 7.83 -7.15 37.89
N ALA A 381 8.42 -6.02 37.50
CA ALA A 381 8.63 -4.88 38.40
C ALA A 381 7.31 -4.28 38.92
N THR A 382 6.26 -4.35 38.11
CA THR A 382 4.94 -3.79 38.41
C THR A 382 3.92 -4.86 38.77
N LEU A 383 4.30 -6.14 38.92
CA LEU A 383 3.36 -7.23 39.14
C LEU A 383 2.72 -7.14 40.54
N HIS A 384 1.39 -7.06 40.58
CA HIS A 384 0.61 -7.11 41.82
C HIS A 384 -0.60 -8.07 41.69
N THR A 385 -1.21 -8.43 42.82
CA THR A 385 -2.25 -9.50 42.86
C THR A 385 -3.47 -9.21 41.99
N ASN A 386 -3.80 -7.94 41.76
CA ASN A 386 -4.94 -7.51 40.94
C ASN A 386 -4.61 -7.48 39.43
N SER A 387 -3.34 -7.59 39.03
CA SER A 387 -2.90 -7.49 37.62
C SER A 387 -3.02 -8.81 36.87
N ARG A 388 -3.45 -9.90 37.52
CA ARG A 388 -3.40 -11.26 36.94
C ARG A 388 -4.20 -11.38 35.65
N GLU A 389 -5.32 -10.67 35.52
CA GLU A 389 -6.12 -10.71 34.29
C GLU A 389 -5.44 -9.95 33.15
N ASN A 390 -4.87 -8.78 33.42
CA ASN A 390 -4.11 -8.01 32.44
C ASN A 390 -2.80 -8.70 32.03
N LEU A 391 -2.17 -9.44 32.95
CA LEU A 391 -1.03 -10.29 32.61
C LEU A 391 -1.43 -11.38 31.61
N LYS A 392 -2.59 -12.05 31.80
CA LYS A 392 -3.08 -13.05 30.84
C LYS A 392 -3.34 -12.44 29.47
N ILE A 393 -3.88 -11.22 29.42
CA ILE A 393 -4.11 -10.49 28.16
C ILE A 393 -2.80 -10.30 27.40
N ILE A 394 -1.76 -9.80 28.08
CA ILE A 394 -0.43 -9.61 27.48
C ILE A 394 0.19 -10.94 27.08
N ALA A 395 0.12 -11.95 27.95
CA ALA A 395 0.67 -13.28 27.71
C ALA A 395 0.10 -13.92 26.44
N LYS A 396 -1.23 -13.86 26.28
CA LYS A 396 -1.92 -14.35 25.07
C LYS A 396 -1.59 -13.54 23.84
N ALA A 397 -1.54 -12.21 23.94
CA ALA A 397 -1.25 -11.34 22.80
C ALA A 397 0.18 -11.48 22.30
N ARG A 398 1.17 -11.67 23.18
CA ARG A 398 2.58 -11.81 22.80
C ARG A 398 2.96 -13.25 22.47
N ASN A 399 2.19 -14.22 22.96
CA ASN A 399 2.48 -15.65 22.84
C ASN A 399 3.92 -16.00 23.26
N ASN A 400 4.45 -15.30 24.26
CA ASN A 400 5.82 -15.47 24.73
C ASN A 400 5.88 -16.52 25.85
N PRO A 401 6.76 -17.55 25.76
CA PRO A 401 6.84 -18.63 26.74
C PRO A 401 7.16 -18.19 28.18
N GLU A 402 7.95 -17.13 28.36
CA GLU A 402 8.33 -16.61 29.68
C GLU A 402 7.17 -15.83 30.30
N ILE A 403 6.43 -15.03 29.51
CA ILE A 403 5.25 -14.31 29.99
C ILE A 403 4.14 -15.31 30.36
N ASN A 404 3.97 -16.37 29.57
CA ASN A 404 3.05 -17.47 29.87
C ASN A 404 3.43 -18.19 31.18
N ARG A 405 4.72 -18.46 31.41
CA ARG A 405 5.20 -19.01 32.69
C ARG A 405 4.88 -18.10 33.88
N LEU A 406 5.02 -16.77 33.71
CA LEU A 406 4.70 -15.82 34.78
C LEU A 406 3.22 -15.81 35.19
N VAL A 407 2.31 -16.21 34.28
CA VAL A 407 0.86 -16.37 34.58
C VAL A 407 0.61 -17.61 35.47
N GLU A 408 1.35 -18.69 35.21
CA GLU A 408 1.24 -19.97 35.92
C GLU A 408 1.94 -19.91 37.28
N GLU A 409 3.18 -19.42 37.27
CA GLU A 409 4.08 -19.31 38.41
C GLU A 409 4.54 -17.85 38.58
N PRO A 410 3.81 -17.03 39.36
CA PRO A 410 4.20 -15.67 39.68
C PRO A 410 5.35 -15.69 40.69
N SER A 411 6.56 -16.02 40.23
CA SER A 411 7.79 -15.85 41.00
C SER A 411 8.41 -14.48 40.72
N THR A 412 8.87 -13.82 41.78
CA THR A 412 9.48 -12.48 41.75
C THR A 412 11.00 -12.53 41.60
N ASP A 413 11.61 -13.72 41.55
CA ASP A 413 13.06 -13.88 41.43
C ASP A 413 13.49 -13.71 39.96
N TYR A 414 13.68 -12.46 39.56
CA TYR A 414 14.34 -12.13 38.30
C TYR A 414 15.29 -10.96 38.50
N THR A 415 16.58 -11.23 38.34
CA THR A 415 17.62 -10.19 38.27
C THR A 415 17.85 -9.86 36.81
N LEU A 416 17.24 -8.77 36.33
CA LEU A 416 17.74 -8.10 35.12
C LEU A 416 19.08 -7.46 35.46
N GLU A 417 20.03 -7.50 34.51
CA GLU A 417 21.16 -6.59 34.58
C GLU A 417 20.61 -5.16 34.43
N ASP A 418 20.79 -4.33 35.46
CA ASP A 418 20.26 -2.95 35.55
C ASP A 418 20.53 -2.08 34.30
N GLY A 419 21.56 -2.42 33.51
CA GLY A 419 22.00 -1.67 32.34
C GLY A 419 20.95 -1.51 31.24
N ASP A 420 20.23 -2.59 30.89
CA ASP A 420 19.29 -2.57 29.76
C ASP A 420 18.01 -1.79 30.06
N LEU A 421 17.49 -1.91 31.29
CA LEU A 421 16.34 -1.11 31.73
C LEU A 421 16.71 0.37 31.84
N LEU A 422 17.87 0.71 32.41
CA LEU A 422 18.35 2.08 32.48
C LEU A 422 18.50 2.71 31.10
N GLN A 423 19.03 1.95 30.13
CA GLN A 423 19.16 2.42 28.76
C GLN A 423 17.80 2.60 28.07
N TYR A 424 16.85 1.68 28.29
CA TYR A 424 15.48 1.83 27.80
C TYR A 424 14.80 3.07 28.37
N TYR A 425 14.89 3.33 29.68
CA TYR A 425 14.33 4.54 30.30
C TYR A 425 15.02 5.82 29.84
N ALA A 426 16.33 5.77 29.55
CA ALA A 426 17.07 6.91 29.00
C ALA A 426 16.65 7.26 27.56
N GLN A 427 16.33 6.24 26.75
CA GLN A 427 15.91 6.40 25.36
C GLN A 427 14.40 6.60 25.20
N THR A 428 13.62 6.17 26.18
CA THR A 428 12.15 6.23 26.18
C THR A 428 11.70 6.99 27.42
N PRO A 429 11.86 8.33 27.45
CA PRO A 429 11.40 9.12 28.59
C PRO A 429 9.89 8.89 28.75
N VAL A 430 9.53 8.32 29.89
CA VAL A 430 8.13 8.10 30.28
C VAL A 430 7.41 9.46 30.33
N GLY A 431 6.54 9.71 29.35
CA GLY A 431 5.57 10.79 29.41
C GLY A 431 4.29 10.29 30.07
N LEU A 432 3.76 11.03 31.05
CA LEU A 432 2.47 10.66 31.65
C LEU A 432 1.29 10.99 30.71
N SER A 433 0.37 10.03 30.62
CA SER A 433 -1.00 10.22 30.14
C SER A 433 -1.73 11.26 31.01
N ASN A 434 -2.37 12.25 30.38
CA ASN A 434 -3.04 13.34 31.08
C ASN A 434 -4.29 12.86 31.85
N ILE A 435 -4.20 12.73 33.18
CA ILE A 435 -5.32 12.33 34.06
C ILE A 435 -6.16 13.54 34.51
N GLY A 436 -6.10 14.67 33.79
CA GLY A 436 -6.71 15.91 34.25
C GLY A 436 -6.01 16.45 35.51
N ASN A 437 -6.79 17.08 36.40
CA ASN A 437 -6.45 18.10 37.42
C ASN A 437 -5.21 17.91 38.35
N THR A 438 -4.42 16.83 38.24
CA THR A 438 -3.19 16.58 39.01
C THR A 438 -1.90 16.61 38.17
N CYS A 439 -2.00 16.87 36.86
CA CYS A 439 -0.89 16.77 35.91
C CYS A 439 0.32 17.67 36.22
N TYR A 440 0.13 18.82 36.89
CA TYR A 440 1.21 19.76 37.17
C TYR A 440 2.18 19.24 38.24
N LEU A 441 1.66 18.76 39.38
CA LEU A 441 2.50 18.28 40.48
C LEU A 441 3.21 16.97 40.10
N ASN A 442 2.52 16.07 39.40
CA ASN A 442 3.10 14.78 39.03
C ASN A 442 4.22 14.93 37.99
N SER A 443 4.03 15.79 36.99
CA SER A 443 5.08 16.10 36.00
C SER A 443 6.28 16.80 36.65
N LEU A 444 6.05 17.66 37.63
CA LEU A 444 7.10 18.36 38.36
C LEU A 444 7.91 17.39 39.23
N LEU A 445 7.26 16.50 39.98
CA LEU A 445 7.94 15.47 40.78
C LEU A 445 8.76 14.53 39.90
N GLN A 446 8.24 14.13 38.74
CA GLN A 446 8.98 13.30 37.77
C GLN A 446 10.19 14.02 37.20
N TYR A 447 10.05 15.29 36.81
CA TYR A 447 11.20 16.09 36.37
C TYR A 447 12.26 16.21 37.48
N ILE A 448 11.83 16.52 38.71
CA ILE A 448 12.74 16.60 39.86
C ILE A 448 13.42 15.26 40.14
N TYR A 449 12.74 14.13 39.94
CA TYR A 449 13.30 12.79 40.11
C TYR A 449 14.38 12.44 39.06
N THR A 450 14.38 13.08 37.89
CA THR A 450 15.46 12.93 36.90
C THR A 450 16.75 13.65 37.30
N ILE A 451 16.68 14.61 38.23
CA ILE A 451 17.84 15.34 38.74
C ILE A 451 18.46 14.50 39.86
N LYS A 452 19.57 13.83 39.55
CA LYS A 452 20.22 12.83 40.41
C LYS A 452 20.50 13.38 41.81
N GLU A 453 21.02 14.59 41.92
CA GLU A 453 21.39 15.25 43.17
C GLU A 453 20.17 15.47 44.07
N ILE A 454 19.05 15.88 43.49
CA ILE A 454 17.81 16.12 44.26
C ILE A 454 17.20 14.78 44.67
N ARG A 455 17.14 13.80 43.77
CA ARG A 455 16.64 12.45 44.06
C ARG A 455 17.41 11.79 45.21
N GLU A 456 18.74 11.80 45.15
CA GLU A 456 19.59 11.21 46.19
C GLU A 456 19.46 11.95 47.53
N SER A 457 19.28 13.27 47.51
CA SER A 457 19.06 14.08 48.72
C SER A 457 17.72 13.77 49.39
N VAL A 458 16.65 13.61 48.60
CA VAL A 458 15.30 13.30 49.13
C VAL A 458 15.21 11.85 49.62
N LEU A 459 15.80 10.89 48.90
CA LEU A 459 15.79 9.47 49.33
C LEU A 459 16.65 9.21 50.56
N ASN A 460 17.69 10.02 50.78
CA ASN A 460 18.54 9.96 51.97
C ASN A 460 18.30 11.16 52.88
N MET A 461 17.06 11.67 52.93
CA MET A 461 16.72 12.91 53.64
C MET A 461 17.20 12.89 55.10
N GLU A 462 17.13 11.73 55.75
CA GLU A 462 17.60 11.47 57.12
C GLU A 462 19.06 11.89 57.36
N ALA A 463 19.93 11.76 56.35
CA ALA A 463 21.33 12.19 56.42
C ALA A 463 21.52 13.71 56.29
N TYR A 464 20.48 14.43 55.85
CA TYR A 464 20.47 15.87 55.62
C TYR A 464 19.49 16.62 56.56
N ILE A 465 18.86 15.92 57.51
CA ILE A 465 18.07 16.55 58.57
C ILE A 465 19.03 17.38 59.43
N GLU A 466 18.78 18.69 59.49
CA GLU A 466 19.54 19.57 60.37
C GLU A 466 19.17 19.34 61.83
N ASN A 467 20.19 19.34 62.69
CA ASN A 467 19.99 19.33 64.13
C ASN A 467 19.62 20.74 64.61
N GLU A 468 18.34 20.98 64.86
CA GLU A 468 17.82 22.28 65.33
C GLU A 468 18.26 22.64 66.77
N ASP A 469 18.78 21.66 67.52
CA ASP A 469 19.28 21.80 68.89
C ASP A 469 20.78 22.12 68.96
N ALA A 470 21.48 22.17 67.82
CA ALA A 470 22.88 22.56 67.79
C ALA A 470 23.08 24.01 68.29
N GLU A 471 24.11 24.25 69.12
CA GLU A 471 24.39 25.56 69.73
C GLU A 471 24.65 26.67 68.69
N ASP A 472 25.08 26.31 67.48
CA ASP A 472 25.38 27.20 66.37
C ASP A 472 24.26 27.32 65.33
N TRP A 473 23.09 26.71 65.58
CA TRP A 473 21.95 26.76 64.66
C TRP A 473 21.45 28.20 64.47
N LYS A 474 21.19 28.57 63.22
CA LYS A 474 20.67 29.89 62.85
C LYS A 474 19.32 29.76 62.16
N PRO A 475 18.37 30.66 62.46
CA PRO A 475 17.08 30.66 61.80
C PRO A 475 17.23 30.94 60.30
N LYS A 476 16.56 30.13 59.49
CA LYS A 476 16.57 30.26 58.03
C LYS A 476 15.48 31.20 57.57
N VAL A 477 15.81 32.01 56.56
CA VAL A 477 14.84 32.85 55.86
C VAL A 477 14.53 32.22 54.53
N VAL A 478 13.29 31.76 54.36
CA VAL A 478 12.79 31.25 53.08
C VAL A 478 11.73 32.24 52.60
N ASP A 479 11.96 32.84 51.44
CA ASP A 479 11.02 33.76 50.78
C ASP A 479 10.61 34.96 51.68
N GLY A 480 11.59 35.52 52.39
CA GLY A 480 11.39 36.66 53.30
C GLY A 480 10.72 36.32 54.63
N ARG A 481 10.41 35.05 54.90
CA ARG A 481 9.88 34.58 56.19
C ARG A 481 10.94 33.83 56.98
N THR A 482 11.18 34.29 58.20
CA THR A 482 12.05 33.59 59.15
C THR A 482 11.29 32.39 59.73
N LEU A 483 11.83 31.18 59.54
CA LEU A 483 11.29 29.96 60.11
C LEU A 483 11.69 29.89 61.59
N SER A 484 10.70 29.74 62.48
CA SER A 484 10.92 29.46 63.90
C SER A 484 11.02 27.96 64.14
N ARG A 485 11.72 27.56 65.22
CA ARG A 485 11.74 26.17 65.70
C ARG A 485 10.31 25.64 65.84
N GLN A 486 10.05 24.43 65.35
CA GLN A 486 8.83 23.71 65.68
C GLN A 486 8.96 23.20 67.13
N TYR A 487 7.98 23.53 67.98
CA TYR A 487 7.88 22.96 69.33
C TYR A 487 7.20 21.59 69.31
#